data_AF-A0A2V5RMQ9-F1
#
_entry.id   AF-A0A2V5RMQ9-F1
#
_cell.length_a   1.000
_cell.length_b   1.000
_cell.length_c   1.000
_cell.angle_alpha   90.00
_cell.angle_beta   90.00
_cell.angle_gamma   90.00
#
_symmetry.space_group_name_H-M   'P 1'
#
loop_
_entity.id
_entity.type
_entity.pdbx_description
1 polymer ?
#
loop_
_entity_poly.entity_id
_entity_poly.type
_entity_poly.pdbx_seq_one_letter_code
_entity_poly.pdbx_strand_id
1 'polypeptide(L)'
;SRLPHSLRVEVRLSPKTIRTSEPVLFVLGRNEGGGLRCVTMRVPARSSSVEIVDPASLDRVAMAQYRGNAFTGQLTIPLSIFSSAHAIFVKLERRSWFFDEAGWLDVPPTPHGQVAELEHRATEAGLLAIH
;
A
#
# COMPACT_ATOMS: atom_id res chain seq x y z
N SER A 1 13.65 12.09 -15.35
CA SER A 1 12.50 11.88 -14.45
C SER A 1 12.99 11.21 -13.17
N ARG A 2 12.59 11.67 -11.98
CA ARG A 2 12.92 10.98 -10.73
C ARG A 2 11.82 9.95 -10.47
N LEU A 3 12.17 8.67 -10.34
CA LEU A 3 11.21 7.65 -9.90
C LEU A 3 10.61 8.08 -8.56
N PRO A 4 9.32 7.88 -8.31
CA PRO A 4 8.75 8.12 -6.99
C PRO A 4 9.51 7.30 -5.95
N HIS A 5 10.00 7.96 -4.90
CA HIS A 5 10.77 7.30 -3.82
C HIS A 5 9.85 6.56 -2.83
N SER A 6 8.54 6.75 -2.93
CA SER A 6 7.55 6.21 -2.03
C SER A 6 6.21 5.95 -2.71
N LEU A 7 5.53 4.89 -2.29
CA LEU A 7 4.15 4.57 -2.61
C LEU A 7 3.25 5.21 -1.55
N ARG A 8 2.20 5.93 -1.98
CA ARG A 8 1.18 6.48 -1.08
C ARG A 8 -0.12 5.71 -1.25
N VAL A 9 -0.57 5.11 -0.16
CA VAL A 9 -1.81 4.34 -0.08
C VAL A 9 -2.78 5.08 0.83
N GLU A 10 -3.90 5.51 0.28
CA GLU A 10 -5.00 6.06 1.06
C GLU A 10 -5.85 4.91 1.59
N VAL A 11 -6.03 4.90 2.91
CA VAL A 11 -6.77 3.89 3.64
C VAL A 11 -8.07 4.50 4.14
N ARG A 12 -9.20 3.90 3.74
CA ARG A 12 -10.54 4.28 4.21
C ARG A 12 -11.21 3.04 4.77
N LEU A 13 -11.40 3.01 6.08
CA LEU A 13 -12.02 1.92 6.81
C LEU A 13 -13.47 2.29 7.16
N SER A 14 -14.37 1.37 6.87
CA SER A 14 -15.77 1.47 7.29
C SER A 14 -15.87 1.28 8.82
N PRO A 15 -16.71 2.05 9.53
CA PRO A 15 -16.94 1.87 10.97
C PRO A 15 -17.81 0.63 11.28
N LYS A 16 -18.18 -0.18 10.27
CA LYS A 16 -19.09 -1.32 10.43
C LYS A 16 -18.45 -2.37 11.34
N THR A 17 -18.96 -2.47 12.57
CA THR A 17 -18.45 -3.30 13.67
C THR A 17 -16.95 -3.12 13.89
N ILE A 18 -16.61 -2.29 14.88
CA ILE A 18 -15.29 -2.29 15.54
C ILE A 18 -14.97 -3.75 15.91
N ARG A 19 -14.11 -4.39 15.13
CA ARG A 19 -13.59 -5.74 15.40
C ARG A 19 -12.22 -5.62 16.05
N THR A 20 -11.87 -6.62 16.84
CA THR A 20 -10.75 -6.60 17.79
C THR A 20 -9.36 -6.68 17.16
N SER A 21 -9.23 -7.00 15.87
CA SER A 21 -7.93 -7.07 15.18
C SER A 21 -7.64 -5.80 14.38
N GLU A 22 -6.46 -5.22 14.58
CA GLU A 22 -5.95 -4.12 13.76
C GLU A 22 -5.95 -4.49 12.27
N PRO A 23 -6.41 -3.61 11.36
CA PRO A 23 -6.34 -3.85 9.92
C PRO A 23 -4.89 -4.06 9.47
N VAL A 24 -4.71 -4.93 8.49
CA VAL A 24 -3.37 -5.29 7.99
C VAL A 24 -3.28 -4.96 6.51
N LEU A 25 -2.27 -4.18 6.13
CA LEU A 25 -1.97 -3.91 4.73
C LEU A 25 -0.88 -4.87 4.25
N PHE A 26 -1.18 -5.60 3.18
CA PHE A 26 -0.23 -6.39 2.41
C PHE A 26 0.21 -5.62 1.18
N VAL A 27 1.50 -5.64 0.91
CA VAL A 27 2.08 -5.10 -0.32
C VAL A 27 2.91 -6.20 -0.97
N LEU A 28 2.55 -6.51 -2.21
CA LEU A 28 3.18 -7.55 -3.02
C LEU A 28 3.87 -6.90 -4.21
N GLY A 29 5.10 -7.28 -4.48
CA GLY A 29 5.84 -6.84 -5.65
C GLY A 29 6.99 -7.78 -5.95
N ARG A 30 7.99 -7.30 -6.66
CA ARG A 30 9.24 -8.03 -6.86
C ARG A 30 10.41 -7.34 -6.19
N ASN A 31 11.42 -8.10 -5.77
CA ASN A 31 12.71 -7.55 -5.39
C ASN A 31 13.58 -7.32 -6.65
N GLU A 32 14.76 -6.71 -6.49
CA GLU A 32 15.69 -6.44 -7.61
C GLU A 32 16.18 -7.72 -8.32
N GLY A 33 16.21 -8.86 -7.63
CA GLY A 33 16.51 -10.16 -8.23
C GLY A 33 15.34 -10.79 -8.99
N GLY A 34 14.21 -10.10 -9.12
CA GLY A 34 13.00 -10.60 -9.77
C GLY A 34 12.24 -11.64 -8.94
N GLY A 35 12.63 -11.90 -7.69
CA GLY A 35 11.90 -12.76 -6.76
C GLY A 35 10.65 -12.07 -6.22
N LEU A 36 9.59 -12.83 -5.94
CA LEU A 36 8.39 -12.31 -5.30
C LEU A 36 8.74 -11.80 -3.90
N ARG A 37 8.28 -10.60 -3.56
CA ARG A 37 8.42 -10.01 -2.23
C ARG A 37 7.05 -9.60 -1.73
N CYS A 38 6.65 -10.14 -0.59
CA CYS A 38 5.48 -9.70 0.14
C CYS A 38 5.95 -9.05 1.44
N VAL A 39 5.35 -7.92 1.79
CA VAL A 39 5.53 -7.29 3.09
C VAL A 39 4.19 -6.92 3.68
N THR A 40 4.14 -6.83 5.00
CA THR A 40 2.93 -6.50 5.73
C THR A 40 3.19 -5.43 6.77
N MET A 41 2.14 -4.67 7.11
CA MET A 41 2.16 -3.64 8.13
C MET A 41 0.76 -3.49 8.76
N ARG A 42 0.71 -3.25 10.07
CA ARG A 42 -0.55 -2.98 10.77
C ARG A 42 -0.94 -1.51 10.59
N VAL A 43 -2.20 -1.24 10.28
CA VAL A 43 -2.70 0.14 10.15
C VAL A 43 -3.04 0.66 11.54
N PRO A 44 -2.31 1.68 12.05
CA PRO A 44 -2.51 2.17 13.41
C PRO A 44 -3.74 3.09 13.50
N ALA A 45 -4.27 3.25 14.71
CA ALA A 45 -5.43 4.10 14.98
C ALA A 45 -5.13 5.62 14.92
N ARG A 46 -3.85 6.01 14.86
CA ARG A 46 -3.37 7.39 14.91
C ARG A 46 -2.09 7.50 14.09
N SER A 47 -1.76 8.71 13.64
CA SER A 47 -0.50 9.00 12.97
C SER A 47 0.71 8.45 13.76
N SER A 48 1.51 7.61 13.12
CA SER A 48 2.70 7.00 13.71
C SER A 48 3.65 6.50 12.63
N SER A 49 4.87 6.15 13.05
CA SER A 49 5.70 5.25 12.25
C SER A 49 5.19 3.82 12.39
N VAL A 50 5.31 3.04 11.31
CA VAL A 50 4.79 1.68 11.22
C VAL A 50 5.88 0.77 10.67
N GLU A 51 6.14 -0.34 11.35
CA GLU A 51 7.09 -1.32 10.84
C GLU A 51 6.53 -2.05 9.62
N ILE A 52 7.38 -2.23 8.62
CA ILE A 52 7.13 -3.08 7.46
C ILE A 52 7.89 -4.37 7.70
N VAL A 53 7.19 -5.49 7.75
CA VAL A 53 7.77 -6.80 8.04
C VAL A 53 7.59 -7.77 6.88
N ASP A 54 8.56 -8.67 6.70
CA ASP A 54 8.41 -9.84 5.84
C ASP A 54 7.55 -10.87 6.60
N PRO A 55 6.37 -11.27 6.09
CA PRO A 55 5.51 -12.20 6.81
C PRO A 55 6.09 -13.62 6.91
N ALA A 56 7.06 -13.99 6.07
CA ALA A 56 7.67 -15.32 6.09
C ALA A 56 8.79 -15.42 7.13
N SER A 57 9.66 -14.40 7.25
CA SER A 57 10.76 -14.40 8.22
C SER A 57 10.48 -13.62 9.50
N LEU A 58 9.44 -12.78 9.51
CA LEU A 58 9.13 -11.79 10.54
C LEU A 58 10.19 -10.69 10.72
N ASP A 59 11.15 -10.60 9.81
CA ASP A 59 12.16 -9.56 9.85
C ASP A 59 11.57 -8.21 9.50
N ARG A 60 12.05 -7.17 10.19
CA ARG A 60 11.75 -5.79 9.82
C ARG A 60 12.53 -5.41 8.56
N VAL A 61 11.80 -5.11 7.50
CA VAL A 61 12.36 -4.73 6.19
C VAL A 61 12.54 -3.22 6.07
N ALA A 62 11.62 -2.43 6.61
CA ALA A 62 11.65 -0.96 6.54
C ALA A 62 10.66 -0.32 7.52
N MET A 63 10.53 1.01 7.45
CA MET A 63 9.51 1.79 8.14
C MET A 63 8.60 2.50 7.13
N ALA A 64 7.29 2.44 7.35
CA ALA A 64 6.29 3.29 6.71
C ALA A 64 5.90 4.43 7.65
N GLN A 65 5.28 5.47 7.08
CA GLN A 65 4.65 6.54 7.86
C GLN A 65 3.15 6.53 7.64
N TYR A 66 2.39 6.44 8.73
CA TYR A 66 0.95 6.65 8.73
C TYR A 66 0.60 8.06 9.17
N ARG A 67 -0.30 8.71 8.43
CA ARG A 67 -0.89 10.00 8.80
C ARG A 67 -2.40 9.90 8.71
N GLY A 68 -3.08 10.02 9.84
CA GLY A 68 -4.54 9.88 9.89
C GLY A 68 -5.06 9.47 11.27
N ASN A 69 -6.27 8.92 11.26
CA ASN A 69 -6.98 8.41 12.42
C ASN A 69 -7.36 6.94 12.22
N ALA A 70 -8.19 6.38 13.08
CA ALA A 70 -8.56 4.96 13.04
C ALA A 70 -9.41 4.53 11.82
N PHE A 71 -9.94 5.49 11.06
CA PHE A 71 -10.86 5.23 9.96
C PHE A 71 -10.33 5.74 8.63
N THR A 72 -9.59 6.84 8.63
CA THR A 72 -9.10 7.47 7.40
C THR A 72 -7.67 7.93 7.59
N GLY A 73 -6.80 7.59 6.64
CA GLY A 73 -5.43 8.06 6.64
C GLY A 73 -4.65 7.67 5.39
N GLN A 74 -3.37 8.01 5.40
CA GLN A 74 -2.45 7.72 4.32
C GLN A 74 -1.22 6.99 4.86
N LEU A 75 -0.87 5.86 4.24
CA LEU A 75 0.41 5.18 4.42
C LEU A 75 1.39 5.63 3.33
N THR A 76 2.57 6.07 3.76
CA THR A 76 3.72 6.33 2.89
C THR A 76 4.73 5.21 3.06
N ILE A 77 4.96 4.45 2.00
CA ILE A 77 5.76 3.22 1.99
C ILE A 77 6.98 3.46 1.11
N PRO A 78 8.22 3.23 1.57
CA PRO A 78 9.41 3.41 0.74
C PRO A 78 9.42 2.40 -0.42
N LEU A 79 9.61 2.88 -1.64
CA LEU A 79 9.67 2.02 -2.83
C LEU A 79 11.02 1.32 -3.00
N SER A 80 12.05 1.73 -2.25
CA SER A 80 13.39 1.12 -2.28
C SER A 80 13.42 -0.36 -1.85
N ILE A 81 12.33 -0.87 -1.30
CA ILE A 81 12.20 -2.29 -0.94
C ILE A 81 11.65 -3.16 -2.07
N PHE A 82 11.22 -2.55 -3.19
CA PHE A 82 10.71 -3.23 -4.38
C PHE A 82 11.51 -2.81 -5.62
N SER A 83 11.51 -3.69 -6.63
CA SER A 83 12.02 -3.36 -7.96
C SER A 83 11.10 -2.34 -8.63
N SER A 84 11.69 -1.28 -9.17
CA SER A 84 10.97 -0.26 -9.95
C SER A 84 10.47 -0.76 -11.31
N ALA A 85 10.99 -1.90 -11.79
CA ALA A 85 10.65 -2.46 -13.09
C ALA A 85 9.35 -3.29 -13.10
N HIS A 86 8.75 -3.54 -11.93
CA HIS A 86 7.63 -4.46 -11.78
C HIS A 86 6.45 -3.78 -11.09
N ALA A 87 5.24 -4.25 -11.39
CA ALA A 87 4.01 -3.82 -10.73
C ALA A 87 4.07 -4.11 -9.22
N ILE A 88 3.36 -3.28 -8.46
CA ILE A 88 3.13 -3.47 -7.04
C ILE A 88 1.63 -3.63 -6.82
N PHE A 89 1.25 -4.59 -6.00
CA PHE A 89 -0.13 -4.87 -5.65
C PHE A 89 -0.34 -4.62 -4.16
N VAL A 90 -1.46 -4.03 -3.81
CA VAL A 90 -1.79 -3.70 -2.42
C VAL A 90 -3.12 -4.34 -2.04
N LYS A 91 -3.18 -4.92 -0.86
CA LYS A 91 -4.41 -5.48 -0.28
C LYS A 91 -4.55 -5.07 1.16
N LEU A 92 -5.73 -4.60 1.51
CA LEU A 92 -6.12 -4.32 2.89
C LEU A 92 -6.95 -5.49 3.41
N GLU A 93 -6.39 -6.24 4.36
CA GLU A 93 -7.11 -7.31 5.05
C GLU A 93 -7.75 -6.78 6.33
N ARG A 94 -9.05 -6.99 6.41
CA ARG A 94 -9.81 -6.92 7.66
C ARG A 94 -10.33 -8.32 7.92
N ARG A 95 -9.96 -8.94 9.04
CA ARG A 95 -10.50 -10.25 9.44
C ARG A 95 -12.01 -10.16 9.70
N SER A 96 -12.80 -10.27 8.64
CA SER A 96 -14.24 -10.49 8.65
C SER A 96 -14.49 -11.88 8.07
N TRP A 97 -15.42 -12.61 8.67
CA TRP A 97 -15.58 -14.05 8.49
C TRP A 97 -15.65 -14.56 7.04
N PHE A 98 -16.00 -13.73 6.03
CA PHE A 98 -16.09 -14.21 4.64
C PHE A 98 -15.75 -13.19 3.52
N PHE A 99 -15.29 -11.97 3.80
CA PHE A 99 -15.02 -10.97 2.74
C PHE A 99 -13.86 -10.03 3.07
N ASP A 100 -12.86 -9.95 2.19
CA ASP A 100 -11.95 -8.82 2.11
C ASP A 100 -12.72 -7.65 1.47
N GLU A 101 -12.94 -6.56 2.22
CA GLU A 101 -13.76 -5.42 1.77
C GLU A 101 -13.22 -4.70 0.52
N ALA A 102 -11.96 -4.93 0.11
CA ALA A 102 -11.29 -4.12 -0.92
C ALA A 102 -10.72 -4.86 -2.15
N GLY A 103 -10.61 -6.19 -2.13
CA GLY A 103 -9.84 -6.92 -3.16
C GLY A 103 -8.35 -6.51 -3.23
N TRP A 104 -7.65 -6.89 -4.30
CA TRP A 104 -6.30 -6.41 -4.61
C TRP A 104 -6.38 -5.20 -5.54
N LEU A 105 -5.62 -4.15 -5.25
CA LEU A 105 -5.43 -3.02 -6.17
C LEU A 105 -4.08 -3.13 -6.87
N ASP A 106 -4.08 -2.92 -8.18
CA ASP A 106 -2.89 -2.88 -9.04
C ASP A 106 -2.32 -1.44 -9.09
N VAL A 107 -1.01 -1.33 -8.86
CA VAL A 107 -0.23 -0.12 -9.13
C VAL A 107 0.64 -0.43 -10.35
N PRO A 108 0.23 0.04 -11.54
CA PRO A 108 0.99 -0.24 -12.74
C PRO A 108 2.40 0.37 -12.61
N PRO A 109 3.44 -0.34 -13.07
CA PRO A 109 4.78 0.22 -13.12
C PRO A 109 4.72 1.46 -14.01
N THR A 110 5.29 2.58 -13.57
CA THR A 110 5.24 3.81 -14.35
C THR A 110 6.10 3.59 -15.60
N PRO A 111 5.54 3.57 -16.82
CA PRO A 111 6.35 3.44 -18.01
C PRO A 111 7.18 4.71 -18.15
N HIS A 112 8.48 4.56 -18.40
CA HIS A 112 9.29 5.66 -18.86
C HIS A 112 8.66 6.21 -20.16
N GLY A 113 8.04 7.39 -20.05
CA GLY A 113 7.69 8.27 -21.18
C GLY A 113 6.71 7.71 -22.21
N GLN A 114 5.42 7.99 -22.02
CA GLN A 114 4.58 8.60 -23.07
C GLN A 114 3.27 9.10 -22.47
N VAL A 115 3.14 10.43 -22.50
CA VAL A 115 1.88 11.15 -22.34
C VAL A 115 1.16 11.03 -23.68
N ALA A 116 0.04 10.31 -23.71
CA ALA A 116 -0.95 10.40 -24.78
C ALA A 116 -2.33 10.02 -24.20
N GLU A 117 -3.00 11.07 -23.73
CA GLU A 117 -4.41 11.36 -24.07
C GLU A 117 -5.44 10.25 -23.79
N LEU A 118 -5.94 10.21 -22.55
CA LEU A 118 -7.35 9.96 -22.28
C LEU A 118 -7.87 11.08 -21.37
N GLU A 119 -8.83 11.81 -21.92
CA GLU A 119 -9.30 13.12 -21.48
C GLU A 119 -9.93 13.11 -20.07
N HIS A 120 -9.36 13.98 -19.22
CA HIS A 120 -10.05 15.00 -18.42
C HIS A 120 -11.10 14.55 -17.38
N ARG A 121 -10.63 14.17 -16.18
CA ARG A 121 -10.74 14.97 -14.93
C ARG A 121 -10.29 14.16 -13.70
N ALA A 122 -9.01 14.28 -13.32
CA ALA A 122 -8.47 14.35 -11.95
C ALA A 122 -6.95 14.13 -11.94
N THR A 123 -6.22 15.15 -12.39
CA THR A 123 -4.79 15.40 -12.12
C THR A 123 -4.68 15.67 -10.60
N GLU A 124 -3.75 15.16 -9.77
CA GLU A 124 -2.35 14.81 -9.94
C GLU A 124 -1.88 14.03 -8.68
N ALA A 125 -0.85 13.17 -8.84
CA ALA A 125 -0.03 12.57 -7.78
C ALA A 125 -0.48 11.24 -7.11
N GLY A 126 -0.47 10.13 -7.88
CA GLY A 126 -0.11 8.79 -7.38
C GLY A 126 -0.79 8.36 -6.08
N LEU A 127 -2.10 8.56 -6.00
CA LEU A 127 -2.92 8.26 -4.84
C LEU A 127 -3.76 7.03 -5.19
N LEU A 128 -3.62 5.96 -4.42
CA LEU A 128 -4.50 4.78 -4.52
C LEU A 128 -5.44 4.78 -3.33
N ALA A 129 -6.73 4.81 -3.58
CA ALA A 129 -7.75 4.71 -2.55
C ALA A 129 -8.19 3.25 -2.38
N ILE A 130 -8.11 2.75 -1.14
CA ILE A 130 -8.58 1.42 -0.75
C ILE A 130 -9.73 1.57 0.26
N HIS A 131 -10.85 0.89 0.01
CA HIS A 131 -12.11 0.99 0.76
C HIS A 131 -12.43 -0.20 1.67
#